data_AF-A0A2S6GU96-F1
#
_entry.id   AF-A0A2S6GU96-F1
#
_cell.length_a   1.000
_cell.length_b   1.000
_cell.length_c   1.000
_cell.angle_alpha   90.00
_cell.angle_beta   90.00
_cell.angle_gamma   90.00
#
_symmetry.space_group_name_H-M   'P 1'
#
loop_
_entity.id
_entity.type
_entity.pdbx_description
1 polymer ?
#
loop_
_entity_poly.entity_id
_entity_poly.type
_entity_poly.pdbx_seq_one_letter_code
_entity_poly.pdbx_strand_id
1 'polypeptide(L)'
;MSEFTFGFSAPDPDDRDKNKDPNNPGPGGPGGAGGNPFDQLGQMLSQLGQMISQAGSSSGPVNYDLAKQIAVQKLGGQIGFTAPPEAAKAVTDAVHLAEMWLDPVTTLPAGATATRAWTARDWIEHTLPTWQRLCDPVARRMAGAWVEALPAEAKQQAGPLLAMVGQMGGMAFGSQLGNALAQLGSEVLTATDIGLPLGPVGTAALLPANIEEFTKGLERPASEVMVFIAAREAAHQRLFAHVPWLRQRLLATVEEFADGIKVDISALEQLATQVDPSSPETIEQAMQSGLLEPQTTPEQKAALTRLETLLALVEGWVDIVVGDAVGDRLPGADALRETLRRRRASGGPAEQTFATLVGLELRPRRLRAATSLWRLVTDQHGIDKRDGLWAHPDLMPTASDLDDPLEFSDRLGGADTLEDDPIAQLKRTEEAERDQHEDES
;
A
#
# COMPACT_ATOMS: atom_id res chain seq x y z
N MET A 1 -17.85 -31.58 -15.29
CA MET A 1 -17.10 -32.75 -15.79
C MET A 1 -15.68 -32.32 -16.08
N SER A 2 -14.80 -32.51 -15.09
CA SER A 2 -13.38 -32.89 -15.21
C SER A 2 -12.74 -32.60 -13.85
N GLU A 3 -12.56 -33.69 -13.09
CA GLU A 3 -11.96 -33.77 -11.76
C GLU A 3 -10.45 -33.54 -11.82
N PHE A 4 -9.90 -32.91 -10.78
CA PHE A 4 -8.46 -32.88 -10.50
C PHE A 4 -8.15 -33.93 -9.42
N THR A 5 -7.36 -34.93 -9.81
CA THR A 5 -6.92 -36.05 -8.97
C THR A 5 -5.57 -35.71 -8.34
N PHE A 6 -5.52 -35.47 -7.02
CA PHE A 6 -4.28 -35.48 -6.24
C PHE A 6 -4.09 -36.87 -5.61
N GLY A 7 -3.10 -37.62 -6.10
CA GLY A 7 -2.74 -38.94 -5.60
C GLY A 7 -1.63 -38.85 -4.55
N PHE A 8 -1.96 -39.21 -3.32
CA PHE A 8 -1.01 -39.67 -2.30
C PHE A 8 -1.49 -41.04 -1.82
N SER A 9 -0.98 -42.12 -2.43
CA SER A 9 -1.16 -43.48 -1.91
C SER A 9 -0.11 -43.75 -0.83
N ALA A 10 -0.57 -44.14 0.35
CA ALA A 10 0.27 -44.59 1.46
C ALA A 10 1.00 -45.91 1.11
N PRO A 11 2.21 -46.16 1.64
CA PRO A 11 2.92 -47.43 1.40
C PRO A 11 2.26 -48.60 2.16
N ASP A 12 2.12 -49.71 1.45
CA ASP A 12 1.66 -51.02 1.93
C ASP A 12 2.66 -51.62 2.97
N PRO A 13 2.23 -52.21 4.11
CA PRO A 13 3.13 -52.58 5.20
C PRO A 13 3.93 -53.89 5.04
N ASP A 14 3.86 -54.62 3.92
CA ASP A 14 4.23 -56.05 3.90
C ASP A 14 5.51 -56.45 3.15
N ASP A 15 6.42 -55.51 2.84
CA ASP A 15 7.71 -55.81 2.19
C ASP A 15 8.92 -55.66 3.15
N ARG A 16 8.91 -56.41 4.27
CA ARG A 16 10.01 -56.43 5.26
C ARG A 16 10.69 -57.77 5.46
N ASP A 17 10.74 -58.61 4.45
CA ASP A 17 11.58 -59.82 4.49
C ASP A 17 12.26 -60.08 3.14
N LYS A 18 13.50 -59.61 3.00
CA LYS A 18 14.59 -60.16 2.16
C LYS A 18 15.83 -59.27 2.16
N ASN A 19 16.66 -59.40 3.19
CA ASN A 19 18.14 -59.44 3.06
C ASN A 19 18.77 -59.66 4.44
N LYS A 20 18.95 -60.94 4.80
CA LYS A 20 19.90 -61.36 5.85
C LYS A 20 21.14 -61.86 5.14
N ASP A 21 22.21 -61.06 5.18
CA ASP A 21 23.56 -61.51 4.82
C ASP A 21 24.26 -61.96 6.12
N PRO A 22 24.58 -63.26 6.28
CA PRO A 22 25.08 -63.81 7.54
C PRO A 22 26.60 -64.01 7.48
N ASN A 23 27.41 -62.94 7.51
CA ASN A 23 28.85 -63.12 7.72
C ASN A 23 29.66 -61.87 8.15
N ASN A 24 29.34 -61.27 9.30
CA ASN A 24 30.34 -60.44 10.00
C ASN A 24 30.14 -60.41 11.53
N PRO A 25 31.10 -60.89 12.35
CA PRO A 25 30.98 -60.86 13.80
C PRO A 25 31.80 -59.72 14.47
N GLY A 26 31.07 -58.85 15.18
CA GLY A 26 31.51 -58.09 16.38
C GLY A 26 32.10 -56.68 16.16
N PRO A 27 32.37 -55.89 17.23
CA PRO A 27 32.01 -56.07 18.65
C PRO A 27 31.47 -54.78 19.34
N GLY A 28 30.78 -54.96 20.48
CA GLY A 28 30.89 -54.09 21.66
C GLY A 28 30.44 -52.64 21.57
N GLY A 29 29.29 -52.34 22.19
CA GLY A 29 29.03 -50.98 22.68
C GLY A 29 30.05 -50.59 23.76
N PRO A 30 30.32 -49.29 23.89
CA PRO A 30 30.33 -48.69 25.22
C PRO A 30 29.60 -47.35 25.28
N GLY A 31 28.76 -47.22 26.31
CA GLY A 31 28.73 -46.01 27.12
C GLY A 31 27.86 -44.88 26.60
N GLY A 32 26.65 -44.77 27.16
CA GLY A 32 25.91 -43.52 27.14
C GLY A 32 26.71 -42.39 27.81
N ALA A 33 26.75 -41.25 27.14
CA ALA A 33 26.93 -39.97 27.80
C ALA A 33 25.53 -39.37 27.94
N GLY A 34 24.93 -39.57 29.11
CA GLY A 34 23.76 -38.82 29.53
C GLY A 34 24.14 -37.35 29.66
N GLY A 35 23.88 -36.58 28.61
CA GLY A 35 23.76 -35.14 28.74
C GLY A 35 22.55 -34.87 29.63
N ASN A 36 22.76 -34.25 30.78
CA ASN A 36 21.67 -33.87 31.65
C ASN A 36 20.65 -33.04 30.84
N PRO A 37 19.34 -33.34 30.91
CA PRO A 37 18.31 -32.53 30.27
C PRO A 37 18.43 -31.04 30.64
N PHE A 38 19.00 -30.76 31.80
CA PHE A 38 19.28 -29.42 32.32
C PHE A 38 20.37 -28.65 31.54
N ASP A 39 21.41 -29.34 31.04
CA ASP A 39 22.43 -28.70 30.21
C ASP A 39 21.91 -28.41 28.80
N GLN A 40 21.06 -29.29 28.27
CA GLN A 40 20.38 -29.09 27.00
C GLN A 40 19.38 -27.93 27.08
N LEU A 41 18.66 -27.81 28.20
CA LEU A 41 17.76 -26.69 28.47
C LEU A 41 18.52 -25.38 28.71
N GLY A 42 19.70 -25.44 29.35
CA GLY A 42 20.60 -24.28 29.50
C GLY A 42 21.15 -23.76 28.17
N GLN A 43 21.49 -24.67 27.24
CA GLN A 43 21.87 -24.29 25.87
C GLN A 43 20.68 -23.75 25.07
N MET A 44 19.50 -24.32 25.25
CA MET A 44 18.29 -23.80 24.60
C MET A 44 17.91 -22.41 25.14
N LEU A 45 18.09 -22.18 26.44
CA LEU A 45 17.82 -20.88 27.09
C LEU A 45 18.86 -19.83 26.71
N SER A 46 20.13 -20.20 26.53
CA SER A 46 21.16 -19.28 26.05
C SER A 46 20.97 -18.95 24.56
N GLN A 47 20.54 -19.92 23.75
CA GLN A 47 20.16 -19.71 22.35
C GLN A 47 18.91 -18.81 22.24
N LEU A 48 17.91 -19.01 23.10
CA LEU A 48 16.74 -18.14 23.23
C LEU A 48 17.16 -16.74 23.69
N GLY A 49 18.08 -16.63 24.65
CA GLY A 49 18.61 -15.35 25.15
C GLY A 49 19.41 -14.59 24.08
N GLN A 50 20.14 -15.30 23.22
CA GLN A 50 20.82 -14.72 22.06
C GLN A 50 19.83 -14.32 20.96
N MET A 51 18.79 -15.12 20.72
CA MET A 51 17.75 -14.77 19.76
C MET A 51 16.91 -13.57 20.24
N ILE A 52 16.64 -13.46 21.54
CA ILE A 52 15.94 -12.33 22.17
C ILE A 52 16.84 -11.08 22.19
N SER A 53 18.14 -11.20 22.46
CA SER A 53 19.03 -10.03 22.42
C SER A 53 19.28 -9.53 21.00
N GLN A 54 19.21 -10.41 20.00
CA GLN A 54 19.28 -10.06 18.58
C GLN A 54 17.93 -9.57 18.03
N ALA A 55 16.81 -9.98 18.61
CA ALA A 55 15.47 -9.45 18.33
C ALA A 55 15.15 -8.16 19.11
N GLY A 56 15.87 -7.90 20.20
CA GLY A 56 15.71 -6.76 21.10
C GLY A 56 16.15 -5.42 20.52
N SER A 57 16.67 -5.39 19.29
CA SER A 57 16.94 -4.15 18.56
C SER A 57 15.75 -3.64 17.74
N SER A 58 14.67 -4.41 17.59
CA SER A 58 13.43 -3.97 16.93
C SER A 58 12.51 -3.23 17.91
N SER A 59 12.91 -2.03 18.32
CA SER A 59 12.10 -1.18 19.20
C SER A 59 10.96 -0.50 18.43
N GLY A 60 9.82 -1.17 18.29
CA GLY A 60 8.63 -0.62 17.64
C GLY A 60 7.37 -1.45 17.89
N PRO A 61 6.17 -0.91 17.62
CA PRO A 61 4.90 -1.63 17.76
C PRO A 61 4.78 -2.83 16.79
N VAL A 62 5.65 -2.89 15.77
CA VAL A 62 5.69 -3.92 14.74
C VAL A 62 7.14 -4.37 14.54
N ASN A 63 7.35 -5.68 14.38
CA ASN A 63 8.66 -6.21 14.01
C ASN A 63 8.87 -6.15 12.48
N TYR A 64 9.35 -5.00 12.00
CA TYR A 64 9.60 -4.78 10.56
C TYR A 64 10.78 -5.55 9.99
N ASP A 65 11.76 -5.92 10.83
CA ASP A 65 12.87 -6.78 10.40
C ASP A 65 12.36 -8.19 10.07
N LEU A 66 11.49 -8.74 10.93
CA LEU A 66 10.78 -9.98 10.66
C LEU A 66 9.89 -9.87 9.42
N ALA A 67 9.16 -8.76 9.27
CA ALA A 67 8.34 -8.51 8.08
C ALA A 67 9.18 -8.54 6.80
N LYS A 68 10.32 -7.83 6.77
CA LYS A 68 11.25 -7.83 5.63
C LYS A 68 11.81 -9.21 5.36
N GLN A 69 12.21 -9.96 6.39
CA GLN A 69 12.74 -11.32 6.25
C GLN A 69 11.71 -12.27 5.64
N ILE A 70 10.48 -12.29 6.16
CA ILE A 70 9.37 -13.10 5.63
C ILE A 70 9.07 -12.71 4.18
N ALA A 71 9.02 -11.41 3.91
CA ALA A 71 8.69 -10.90 2.58
C ALA A 71 9.71 -11.37 1.53
N VAL A 72 11.00 -11.17 1.83
CA VAL A 72 12.12 -11.58 0.97
C VAL A 72 12.20 -13.10 0.84
N GLN A 73 11.95 -13.86 1.90
CA GLN A 73 11.95 -15.32 1.86
C GLN A 73 10.83 -15.86 0.95
N LYS A 74 9.62 -15.29 1.04
CA LYS A 74 8.46 -15.70 0.23
C LYS A 74 8.60 -15.35 -1.24
N LEU A 75 9.25 -14.24 -1.56
CA LEU A 75 9.58 -13.89 -2.94
C LEU A 75 10.59 -14.87 -3.57
N GLY A 76 11.16 -15.80 -2.80
CA GLY A 76 11.86 -16.98 -3.28
C GLY A 76 13.18 -16.68 -3.99
N GLY A 77 14.31 -16.95 -3.32
CA GLY A 77 15.55 -17.38 -3.98
C GLY A 77 16.26 -16.44 -4.97
N GLN A 78 15.76 -15.24 -5.26
CA GLN A 78 16.49 -14.20 -6.00
C GLN A 78 17.55 -13.53 -5.12
N ILE A 79 18.34 -14.33 -4.40
CA ILE A 79 19.53 -13.87 -3.72
C ILE A 79 20.54 -13.52 -4.83
N GLY A 80 20.57 -12.25 -5.23
CA GLY A 80 21.48 -11.74 -6.26
C GLY A 80 20.88 -11.50 -7.64
N PHE A 81 19.54 -11.58 -7.82
CA PHE A 81 18.95 -10.97 -9.01
C PHE A 81 19.06 -9.47 -8.83
N THR A 82 20.02 -8.88 -9.52
CA THR A 82 20.05 -7.44 -9.80
C THR A 82 19.46 -7.29 -11.18
N ALA A 83 18.65 -6.24 -11.40
CA ALA A 83 18.15 -5.98 -12.75
C ALA A 83 19.34 -5.94 -13.71
N PRO A 84 19.33 -6.72 -14.82
CA PRO A 84 20.42 -6.71 -15.77
C PRO A 84 20.71 -5.27 -16.25
N PRO A 85 21.97 -4.91 -16.58
CA PRO A 85 22.30 -3.57 -17.06
C PRO A 85 21.43 -3.13 -18.25
N GLU A 86 21.04 -4.07 -19.10
CA GLU A 86 20.13 -3.85 -20.23
C GLU A 86 18.73 -3.42 -19.78
N ALA A 87 18.19 -4.04 -18.72
CA ALA A 87 16.90 -3.67 -18.15
C ALA A 87 16.95 -2.28 -17.51
N ALA A 88 18.04 -1.94 -16.81
CA ALA A 88 18.24 -0.60 -16.25
C ALA A 88 18.29 0.48 -17.33
N LYS A 89 18.97 0.21 -18.45
CA LYS A 89 18.99 1.10 -19.61
C LYS A 89 17.61 1.23 -20.24
N ALA A 90 16.91 0.12 -20.48
CA ALA A 90 15.57 0.13 -21.06
C ALA A 90 14.56 0.94 -20.23
N VAL A 91 14.62 0.80 -18.89
CA VAL A 91 13.79 1.62 -17.98
C VAL A 91 14.16 3.09 -18.07
N THR A 92 15.46 3.41 -18.11
CA THR A 92 15.93 4.81 -18.24
C THR A 92 15.46 5.44 -19.54
N ASP A 93 15.62 4.73 -20.67
CA ASP A 93 15.21 5.20 -22.00
C ASP A 93 13.68 5.35 -22.07
N ALA A 94 12.92 4.41 -21.48
CA ALA A 94 11.45 4.47 -21.43
C ALA A 94 10.92 5.64 -20.60
N VAL A 95 11.51 5.91 -19.42
CA VAL A 95 11.12 7.07 -18.59
C VAL A 95 11.49 8.37 -19.27
N HIS A 96 12.66 8.47 -19.89
CA HIS A 96 13.03 9.67 -20.67
C HIS A 96 12.02 9.92 -21.81
N LEU A 97 11.69 8.88 -22.58
CA LEU A 97 10.70 8.98 -23.65
C LEU A 97 9.33 9.42 -23.13
N ALA A 98 8.89 8.85 -22.02
CA ALA A 98 7.66 9.22 -21.35
C ALA A 98 7.64 10.70 -20.92
N GLU A 99 8.71 11.20 -20.30
CA GLU A 99 8.80 12.61 -19.89
C GLU A 99 8.64 13.56 -21.09
N MET A 100 9.29 13.26 -22.23
CA MET A 100 9.13 14.06 -23.45
C MET A 100 7.70 14.06 -23.99
N TRP A 101 6.95 12.98 -23.79
CA TRP A 101 5.57 12.87 -24.26
C TRP A 101 4.57 13.50 -23.29
N LEU A 102 4.92 13.60 -22.01
CA LEU A 102 4.10 14.22 -20.97
C LEU A 102 4.19 15.76 -21.00
N ASP A 103 5.33 16.33 -21.40
CA ASP A 103 5.55 17.78 -21.47
C ASP A 103 4.41 18.60 -22.13
N PRO A 104 3.85 18.21 -23.30
CA PRO A 104 2.80 19.00 -23.94
C PRO A 104 1.40 18.84 -23.32
N VAL A 105 1.18 17.90 -22.41
CA VAL A 105 -0.17 17.54 -21.91
C VAL A 105 -0.40 17.85 -20.43
N THR A 106 0.59 18.40 -19.74
CA THR A 106 0.48 18.92 -18.37
C THR A 106 1.37 20.15 -18.16
N THR A 107 0.94 21.05 -17.27
CA THR A 107 1.76 22.18 -16.80
C THR A 107 2.80 21.77 -15.76
N LEU A 108 2.66 20.58 -15.16
CA LEU A 108 3.57 20.10 -14.13
C LEU A 108 4.89 19.66 -14.79
N PRO A 109 6.06 20.19 -14.37
CA PRO A 109 7.36 19.77 -14.89
C PRO A 109 7.71 18.31 -14.54
N ALA A 110 8.76 17.79 -15.15
CA ALA A 110 9.32 16.48 -14.82
C ALA A 110 9.70 16.41 -13.32
N GLY A 111 9.12 15.45 -12.61
CA GLY A 111 9.28 15.31 -11.16
C GLY A 111 10.36 14.30 -10.75
N ALA A 112 10.75 13.38 -11.63
CA ALA A 112 11.76 12.38 -11.34
C ALA A 112 13.17 12.95 -11.50
N THR A 113 13.99 12.79 -10.46
CA THR A 113 15.43 13.14 -10.45
C THR A 113 16.33 11.92 -10.65
N ALA A 114 15.80 10.71 -10.41
CA ALA A 114 16.48 9.45 -10.60
C ALA A 114 15.53 8.41 -11.19
N THR A 115 16.03 7.62 -12.13
CA THR A 115 15.33 6.48 -12.71
C THR A 115 15.99 5.18 -12.27
N ARG A 116 15.20 4.21 -11.80
CA ARG A 116 15.71 2.93 -11.28
C ARG A 116 14.93 1.74 -11.84
N ALA A 117 15.65 0.69 -12.22
CA ALA A 117 15.07 -0.63 -12.40
C ALA A 117 15.20 -1.38 -11.07
N TRP A 118 14.07 -1.64 -10.43
CA TRP A 118 13.99 -2.35 -9.16
C TRP A 118 13.60 -3.82 -9.38
N THR A 119 14.06 -4.65 -8.46
CA THR A 119 13.49 -5.97 -8.21
C THR A 119 12.37 -5.90 -7.18
N ALA A 120 11.58 -6.96 -7.02
CA ALA A 120 10.58 -7.06 -5.95
C ALA A 120 11.20 -6.85 -4.55
N ARG A 121 12.44 -7.32 -4.36
CA ARG A 121 13.22 -7.09 -3.14
C ARG A 121 13.58 -5.62 -2.95
N ASP A 122 14.07 -4.96 -4.01
CA ASP A 122 14.40 -3.53 -3.95
C ASP A 122 13.15 -2.71 -3.63
N TRP A 123 11.99 -3.07 -4.20
CA TRP A 123 10.73 -2.41 -3.89
C TRP A 123 10.37 -2.53 -2.40
N ILE A 124 10.47 -3.72 -1.80
CA ILE A 124 10.24 -3.87 -0.34
C ILE A 124 11.20 -2.98 0.44
N GLU A 125 12.49 -3.04 0.12
CA GLU A 125 13.52 -2.31 0.86
C GLU A 125 13.33 -0.79 0.81
N HIS A 126 13.04 -0.24 -0.38
CA HIS A 126 12.89 1.20 -0.58
C HIS A 126 11.52 1.74 -0.15
N THR A 127 10.51 0.89 0.00
CA THR A 127 9.16 1.30 0.44
C THR A 127 8.91 1.06 1.94
N LEU A 128 9.67 0.17 2.59
CA LEU A 128 9.50 -0.17 4.00
C LEU A 128 9.44 1.04 4.95
N PRO A 129 10.26 2.10 4.80
CA PRO A 129 10.16 3.28 5.67
C PRO A 129 8.79 3.99 5.58
N THR A 130 8.15 3.98 4.42
CA THR A 130 6.81 4.57 4.26
C THR A 130 5.75 3.64 4.86
N TRP A 131 5.88 2.32 4.68
CA TRP A 131 5.03 1.34 5.35
C TRP A 131 5.09 1.44 6.87
N GLN A 132 6.27 1.70 7.44
CA GLN A 132 6.42 1.94 8.87
C GLN A 132 5.55 3.09 9.36
N ARG A 133 5.54 4.21 8.62
CA ARG A 133 4.71 5.38 8.96
C ARG A 133 3.21 5.08 8.86
N LEU A 134 2.81 4.27 7.89
CA LEU A 134 1.41 3.89 7.68
C LEU A 134 0.91 2.87 8.72
N CYS A 135 1.74 1.90 9.10
CA CYS A 135 1.35 0.79 9.96
C CYS A 135 1.54 1.08 11.46
N ASP A 136 2.51 1.91 11.85
CA ASP A 136 2.78 2.24 13.25
C ASP A 136 1.55 2.76 14.01
N PRO A 137 0.75 3.71 13.49
CA PRO A 137 -0.43 4.21 14.16
C PRO A 137 -1.47 3.11 14.40
N VAL A 138 -1.70 2.27 13.38
CA VAL A 138 -2.66 1.15 13.44
C VAL A 138 -2.21 0.14 14.50
N ALA A 139 -0.94 -0.28 14.47
CA ALA A 139 -0.40 -1.26 15.39
C ALA A 139 -0.42 -0.76 16.84
N ARG A 140 -0.11 0.52 17.08
CA ARG A 140 -0.19 1.14 18.43
C ARG A 140 -1.62 1.15 18.95
N ARG A 141 -2.59 1.49 18.10
CA ARG A 141 -4.03 1.53 18.47
C ARG A 141 -4.55 0.14 18.79
N MET A 142 -4.24 -0.85 17.95
CA MET A 142 -4.62 -2.24 18.21
C MET A 142 -4.01 -2.74 19.53
N ALA A 143 -2.70 -2.58 19.74
CA ALA A 143 -2.03 -3.02 20.96
C ALA A 143 -2.56 -2.30 22.21
N GLY A 144 -2.83 -1.00 22.12
CA GLY A 144 -3.41 -0.20 23.21
C GLY A 144 -4.81 -0.65 23.60
N ALA A 145 -5.66 -0.97 22.62
CA ALA A 145 -7.04 -1.38 22.87
C ALA A 145 -7.16 -2.68 23.68
N TRP A 146 -6.28 -3.66 23.43
CA TRP A 146 -6.21 -4.89 24.24
C TRP A 146 -5.85 -4.59 25.71
N VAL A 147 -4.94 -3.65 25.95
CA VAL A 147 -4.55 -3.21 27.30
C VAL A 147 -5.68 -2.43 27.96
N GLU A 148 -6.40 -1.60 27.22
CA GLU A 148 -7.52 -0.80 27.72
C GLU A 148 -8.69 -1.68 28.17
N ALA A 149 -8.98 -2.77 27.44
CA ALA A 149 -10.06 -3.70 27.74
C ALA A 149 -9.86 -4.57 28.99
N LEU A 150 -8.65 -4.62 29.57
CA LEU A 150 -8.41 -5.42 30.77
C LEU A 150 -8.98 -4.73 32.04
N PRO A 151 -9.45 -5.49 33.05
CA PRO A 151 -9.81 -4.95 34.36
C PRO A 151 -8.62 -4.25 35.03
N ALA A 152 -8.88 -3.20 35.81
CA ALA A 152 -7.84 -2.40 36.47
C ALA A 152 -6.94 -3.24 37.41
N GLU A 153 -7.53 -4.23 38.07
CA GLU A 153 -6.86 -5.17 38.96
C GLU A 153 -5.89 -6.09 38.21
N ALA A 154 -6.23 -6.46 36.96
CA ALA A 154 -5.40 -7.30 36.10
C ALA A 154 -4.23 -6.50 35.49
N LYS A 155 -4.42 -5.22 35.13
CA LYS A 155 -3.36 -4.38 34.51
C LYS A 155 -2.14 -4.22 35.40
N GLN A 156 -2.32 -4.06 36.72
CA GLN A 156 -1.21 -3.88 37.66
C GLN A 156 -0.40 -5.16 37.93
N GLN A 157 -1.06 -6.33 37.92
CA GLN A 157 -0.37 -7.61 38.14
C GLN A 157 0.17 -8.22 36.84
N ALA A 158 -0.39 -7.86 35.69
CA ALA A 158 -0.01 -8.40 34.39
C ALA A 158 1.13 -7.63 33.70
N GLY A 159 1.76 -6.62 34.30
CA GLY A 159 2.76 -5.77 33.63
C GLY A 159 3.82 -6.52 32.79
N PRO A 160 4.54 -7.51 33.34
CA PRO A 160 5.47 -8.34 32.56
C PRO A 160 4.81 -9.19 31.48
N LEU A 161 3.58 -9.65 31.73
CA LEU A 161 2.80 -10.49 30.81
C LEU A 161 2.22 -9.66 29.66
N LEU A 162 1.84 -8.42 29.92
CA LEU A 162 1.42 -7.41 28.94
C LEU A 162 2.55 -7.01 28.00
N ALA A 163 3.78 -6.87 28.52
CA ALA A 163 4.96 -6.64 27.69
C ALA A 163 5.21 -7.83 26.75
N MET A 164 5.06 -9.06 27.25
CA MET A 164 5.17 -10.27 26.43
C MET A 164 4.08 -10.34 25.34
N VAL A 165 2.82 -10.05 25.69
CA VAL A 165 1.69 -10.01 24.75
C VAL A 165 1.91 -8.93 23.69
N GLY A 166 2.37 -7.74 24.08
CA GLY A 166 2.72 -6.67 23.12
C GLY A 166 3.83 -7.09 22.15
N GLN A 167 4.87 -7.76 22.64
CA GLN A 167 5.95 -8.28 21.81
C GLN A 167 5.45 -9.38 20.85
N MET A 168 4.60 -10.30 21.33
CA MET A 168 3.97 -11.33 20.48
C MET A 168 3.04 -10.70 19.43
N GLY A 169 2.27 -9.67 19.79
CA GLY A 169 1.42 -8.91 18.88
C GLY A 169 2.23 -8.21 17.78
N GLY A 170 3.34 -7.57 18.14
CA GLY A 170 4.25 -6.95 17.17
C GLY A 170 4.91 -7.94 16.22
N MET A 171 5.21 -9.17 16.68
CA MET A 171 5.69 -10.27 15.83
C MET A 171 4.58 -10.80 14.90
N ALA A 172 3.37 -11.01 15.41
CA ALA A 172 2.23 -11.45 14.62
C ALA A 172 1.88 -10.44 13.51
N PHE A 173 1.79 -9.15 13.85
CA PHE A 173 1.58 -8.08 12.88
C PHE A 173 2.72 -8.02 11.86
N GLY A 174 3.98 -8.09 12.32
CA GLY A 174 5.15 -8.13 11.44
C GLY A 174 5.10 -9.30 10.45
N SER A 175 4.63 -10.47 10.87
CA SER A 175 4.47 -11.62 9.98
C SER A 175 3.39 -11.42 8.91
N GLN A 176 2.24 -10.84 9.28
CA GLN A 176 1.16 -10.52 8.34
C GLN A 176 1.60 -9.45 7.34
N LEU A 177 2.25 -8.39 7.82
CA LEU A 177 2.84 -7.35 6.98
C LEU A 177 3.86 -7.96 6.01
N GLY A 178 4.76 -8.83 6.47
CA GLY A 178 5.74 -9.49 5.60
C GLY A 178 5.10 -10.33 4.50
N ASN A 179 4.03 -11.07 4.81
CA ASN A 179 3.27 -11.82 3.81
C ASN A 179 2.63 -10.90 2.76
N ALA A 180 2.04 -9.80 3.20
CA ALA A 180 1.35 -8.87 2.33
C ALA A 180 2.35 -8.09 1.44
N LEU A 181 3.50 -7.71 1.99
CA LEU A 181 4.60 -7.08 1.25
C LEU A 181 5.20 -8.02 0.19
N ALA A 182 5.31 -9.34 0.46
CA ALA A 182 5.73 -10.30 -0.56
C ALA A 182 4.75 -10.33 -1.73
N GLN A 183 3.45 -10.46 -1.42
CA GLN A 183 2.41 -10.55 -2.43
C GLN A 183 2.33 -9.27 -3.28
N LEU A 184 2.46 -8.11 -2.63
CA LEU A 184 2.59 -6.82 -3.31
C LEU A 184 3.82 -6.76 -4.20
N GLY A 185 5.00 -7.04 -3.64
CA GLY A 185 6.28 -6.97 -4.35
C GLY A 185 6.32 -7.86 -5.59
N SER A 186 5.62 -9.00 -5.60
CA SER A 186 5.53 -9.88 -6.76
C SER A 186 4.65 -9.34 -7.90
N GLU A 187 3.81 -8.34 -7.65
CA GLU A 187 2.83 -7.89 -8.63
C GLU A 187 2.98 -6.43 -9.04
N VAL A 188 3.43 -5.56 -8.15
CA VAL A 188 3.56 -4.13 -8.46
C VAL A 188 4.49 -3.89 -9.64
N LEU A 189 4.09 -2.98 -10.53
CA LEU A 189 4.87 -2.67 -11.73
C LEU A 189 5.84 -1.50 -11.51
N THR A 190 5.52 -0.62 -10.55
CA THR A 190 6.26 0.61 -10.28
C THR A 190 6.26 0.96 -8.78
N ALA A 191 7.02 1.99 -8.39
CA ALA A 191 7.00 2.52 -7.03
C ALA A 191 5.64 3.11 -6.60
N THR A 192 4.83 3.57 -7.56
CA THR A 192 3.56 4.25 -7.33
C THR A 192 2.33 3.47 -7.82
N ASP A 193 2.48 2.19 -8.22
CA ASP A 193 1.42 1.38 -8.86
C ASP A 193 0.10 1.33 -8.05
N ILE A 194 0.21 1.44 -6.73
CA ILE A 194 -0.92 1.43 -5.79
C ILE A 194 -1.53 2.81 -5.49
N GLY A 195 -1.09 3.87 -6.19
CA GLY A 195 -1.56 5.25 -6.02
C GLY A 195 -0.93 6.02 -4.85
N LEU A 196 -0.01 5.41 -4.10
CA LEU A 196 0.70 6.04 -2.98
C LEU A 196 2.19 6.27 -3.32
N PRO A 197 2.78 7.39 -2.87
CA PRO A 197 4.21 7.66 -3.07
C PRO A 197 5.07 6.90 -2.04
N LEU A 198 5.16 5.58 -2.20
CA LEU A 198 5.83 4.71 -1.22
C LEU A 198 7.36 4.81 -1.28
N GLY A 199 7.92 5.06 -2.46
CA GLY A 199 9.36 5.14 -2.67
C GLY A 199 10.01 6.45 -2.19
N PRO A 200 11.35 6.53 -2.30
CA PRO A 200 12.10 7.76 -2.09
C PRO A 200 11.60 8.89 -3.01
N VAL A 201 11.66 10.12 -2.53
CA VAL A 201 11.21 11.30 -3.29
C VAL A 201 12.01 11.42 -4.60
N GLY A 202 11.32 11.73 -5.69
CA GLY A 202 11.93 11.99 -7.00
C GLY A 202 12.57 10.76 -7.63
N THR A 203 12.17 9.54 -7.24
CA THR A 203 12.68 8.29 -7.83
C THR A 203 11.58 7.61 -8.64
N ALA A 204 11.69 7.67 -9.96
CA ALA A 204 10.86 6.86 -10.86
C ALA A 204 11.43 5.44 -10.90
N ALA A 205 10.73 4.49 -10.28
CA ALA A 205 11.17 3.09 -10.28
C ALA A 205 10.17 2.16 -10.95
N LEU A 206 10.68 1.35 -11.87
CA LEU A 206 9.93 0.30 -12.57
C LEU A 206 10.48 -1.07 -12.17
N LEU A 207 9.66 -2.11 -12.22
CA LEU A 207 10.04 -3.49 -11.93
C LEU A 207 10.04 -4.32 -13.22
N PRO A 208 11.16 -4.41 -13.97
CA PRO A 208 11.16 -5.02 -15.30
C PRO A 208 10.70 -6.47 -15.33
N ALA A 209 11.05 -7.27 -14.32
CA ALA A 209 10.61 -8.67 -14.24
C ALA A 209 9.09 -8.79 -14.08
N ASN A 210 8.48 -7.92 -13.25
CA ASN A 210 7.04 -7.88 -13.06
C ASN A 210 6.33 -7.34 -14.30
N ILE A 211 6.92 -6.36 -14.99
CA ILE A 211 6.40 -5.83 -16.26
C ILE A 211 6.47 -6.89 -17.35
N GLU A 212 7.55 -7.67 -17.41
CA GLU A 212 7.70 -8.79 -18.35
C GLU A 212 6.62 -9.85 -18.09
N GLU A 213 6.41 -10.25 -16.83
CA GLU A 213 5.35 -11.17 -16.45
C GLU A 213 3.96 -10.62 -16.80
N PHE A 214 3.69 -9.35 -16.47
CA PHE A 214 2.45 -8.66 -16.81
C PHE A 214 2.20 -8.57 -18.32
N THR A 215 3.27 -8.46 -19.11
CA THR A 215 3.19 -8.43 -20.57
C THR A 215 2.80 -9.80 -21.13
N LYS A 216 3.06 -10.90 -20.43
CA LYS A 216 2.66 -12.24 -20.89
C LYS A 216 1.14 -12.29 -21.01
N GLY A 217 0.67 -12.67 -22.19
CA GLY A 217 -0.77 -12.71 -22.50
C GLY A 217 -1.35 -11.37 -22.97
N LEU A 218 -0.59 -10.28 -22.93
CA LEU A 218 -0.90 -9.10 -23.72
C LEU A 218 -0.37 -9.35 -25.14
N GLU A 219 -1.24 -9.33 -26.15
CA GLU A 219 -0.85 -9.40 -27.56
C GLU A 219 -0.19 -8.08 -28.02
N ARG A 220 0.86 -7.66 -27.30
CA ARG A 220 1.51 -6.34 -27.43
C ARG A 220 3.04 -6.45 -27.24
N PRO A 221 3.84 -5.63 -27.94
CA PRO A 221 5.28 -5.58 -27.74
C PRO A 221 5.66 -5.14 -26.32
N ALA A 222 6.59 -5.84 -25.67
CA ALA A 222 7.05 -5.53 -24.31
C ALA A 222 7.60 -4.10 -24.16
N SER A 223 8.24 -3.56 -25.21
CA SER A 223 8.72 -2.19 -25.22
C SER A 223 7.58 -1.16 -25.14
N GLU A 224 6.45 -1.41 -25.80
CA GLU A 224 5.29 -0.50 -25.75
C GLU A 224 4.63 -0.53 -24.37
N VAL A 225 4.51 -1.72 -23.76
CA VAL A 225 4.02 -1.87 -22.40
C VAL A 225 4.94 -1.16 -21.41
N MET A 226 6.25 -1.34 -21.54
CA MET A 226 7.26 -0.66 -20.70
C MET A 226 7.14 0.86 -20.77
N VAL A 227 7.02 1.43 -21.98
CA VAL A 227 6.88 2.89 -22.16
C VAL A 227 5.56 3.40 -21.59
N PHE A 228 4.46 2.65 -21.77
CA PHE A 228 3.17 3.01 -21.18
C PHE A 228 3.21 3.01 -19.65
N ILE A 229 3.82 2.00 -19.03
CA ILE A 229 4.01 1.93 -17.58
C ILE A 229 4.96 3.03 -17.10
N ALA A 230 6.02 3.33 -17.86
CA ALA A 230 6.94 4.44 -17.56
C ALA A 230 6.22 5.80 -17.60
N ALA A 231 5.31 6.02 -18.55
CA ALA A 231 4.50 7.24 -18.63
C ALA A 231 3.60 7.41 -17.41
N ARG A 232 2.99 6.32 -16.91
CA ARG A 232 2.23 6.36 -15.66
C ARG A 232 3.11 6.70 -14.46
N GLU A 233 4.26 6.05 -14.31
CA GLU A 233 5.18 6.35 -13.22
C GLU A 233 5.67 7.81 -13.28
N ALA A 234 6.09 8.28 -14.44
CA ALA A 234 6.55 9.65 -14.64
C ALA A 234 5.44 10.67 -14.29
N ALA A 235 4.20 10.45 -14.74
CA ALA A 235 3.06 11.31 -14.38
C ALA A 235 2.83 11.39 -12.86
N HIS A 236 2.88 10.25 -12.15
CA HIS A 236 2.82 10.26 -10.68
C HIS A 236 3.97 11.06 -10.06
N GLN A 237 5.19 10.90 -10.58
CA GLN A 237 6.34 11.65 -10.07
C GLN A 237 6.19 13.16 -10.29
N ARG A 238 5.67 13.61 -11.44
CA ARG A 238 5.33 15.02 -11.68
C ARG A 238 4.36 15.54 -10.62
N LEU A 239 3.28 14.79 -10.38
CA LEU A 239 2.26 15.18 -9.41
C LEU A 239 2.83 15.25 -7.98
N PHE A 240 3.48 14.19 -7.50
CA PHE A 240 4.00 14.16 -6.13
C PHE A 240 5.19 15.11 -5.90
N ALA A 241 5.96 15.45 -6.93
CA ALA A 241 7.05 16.42 -6.82
C ALA A 241 6.53 17.87 -6.74
N HIS A 242 5.46 18.19 -7.47
CA HIS A 242 4.97 19.56 -7.60
C HIS A 242 3.75 19.88 -6.74
N VAL A 243 3.13 18.89 -6.11
CA VAL A 243 1.99 19.05 -5.19
C VAL A 243 2.41 18.65 -3.77
N PRO A 244 3.10 19.53 -3.01
CA PRO A 244 3.76 19.17 -1.76
C PRO A 244 2.78 18.74 -0.65
N TRP A 245 1.55 19.26 -0.67
CA TRP A 245 0.53 18.90 0.31
C TRP A 245 -0.01 17.48 0.11
N LEU A 246 0.04 16.94 -1.11
CA LEU A 246 -0.64 15.70 -1.48
C LEU A 246 -0.08 14.49 -0.73
N ARG A 247 1.25 14.36 -0.69
CA ARG A 247 1.92 13.28 0.06
C ARG A 247 1.56 13.32 1.53
N GLN A 248 1.65 14.50 2.15
CA GLN A 248 1.32 14.67 3.57
C GLN A 248 -0.14 14.36 3.84
N ARG A 249 -1.06 14.84 2.98
CA ARG A 249 -2.50 14.62 3.14
C ARG A 249 -2.89 13.15 3.01
N LEU A 250 -2.32 12.42 2.05
CA LEU A 250 -2.56 10.97 1.89
C LEU A 250 -2.14 10.20 3.15
N LEU A 251 -0.93 10.45 3.64
CA LEU A 251 -0.41 9.81 4.86
C LEU A 251 -1.25 10.18 6.09
N ALA A 252 -1.54 11.47 6.28
CA ALA A 252 -2.36 11.96 7.40
C ALA A 252 -3.78 11.39 7.40
N THR A 253 -4.37 11.14 6.22
CA THR A 253 -5.72 10.55 6.16
C THR A 253 -5.72 9.10 6.63
N VAL A 254 -4.63 8.35 6.40
CA VAL A 254 -4.45 7.00 6.95
C VAL A 254 -4.24 7.05 8.47
N GLU A 255 -3.47 8.02 8.96
CA GLU A 255 -3.30 8.25 10.41
C GLU A 255 -4.63 8.61 11.09
N GLU A 256 -5.42 9.53 10.51
CA GLU A 256 -6.76 9.89 10.99
C GLU A 256 -7.71 8.67 11.04
N PHE A 257 -7.64 7.79 10.03
CA PHE A 257 -8.41 6.56 10.01
C PHE A 257 -7.99 5.62 11.15
N ALA A 258 -6.68 5.46 11.37
CA ALA A 258 -6.13 4.61 12.42
C ALA A 258 -6.49 5.13 13.82
N ASP A 259 -6.45 6.44 14.03
CA ASP A 259 -6.84 7.08 15.29
C ASP A 259 -8.32 6.90 15.63
N GLY A 260 -9.17 6.77 14.60
CA GLY A 260 -10.59 6.48 14.77
C GLY A 260 -10.92 5.04 15.15
N ILE A 261 -9.93 4.12 15.20
CA ILE A 261 -10.14 2.72 15.57
C ILE A 261 -10.60 2.63 17.03
N LYS A 262 -11.89 2.38 17.21
CA LYS A 262 -12.49 2.01 18.49
C LYS A 262 -12.71 0.51 18.49
N VAL A 263 -12.10 -0.18 19.45
CA VAL A 263 -12.40 -1.59 19.68
C VAL A 263 -13.66 -1.67 20.52
N ASP A 264 -14.59 -2.55 20.11
CA ASP A 264 -15.82 -2.79 20.84
C ASP A 264 -15.50 -3.54 22.14
N ILE A 265 -15.34 -2.77 23.23
CA ILE A 265 -15.04 -3.30 24.56
C ILE A 265 -16.15 -4.27 25.01
N SER A 266 -17.40 -4.02 24.61
CA SER A 266 -18.53 -4.89 24.95
C SER A 266 -18.44 -6.23 24.22
N ALA A 267 -17.97 -6.24 22.98
CA ALA A 267 -17.66 -7.48 22.26
C ALA A 267 -16.49 -8.23 22.93
N LEU A 268 -15.43 -7.52 23.36
CA LEU A 268 -14.31 -8.12 24.10
C LEU A 268 -14.72 -8.69 25.46
N GLU A 269 -15.61 -8.04 26.21
CA GLU A 269 -16.15 -8.55 27.48
C GLU A 269 -16.99 -9.82 27.27
N GLN A 270 -17.81 -9.86 26.21
CA GLN A 270 -18.55 -11.06 25.82
C GLN A 270 -17.62 -12.20 25.42
N LEU A 271 -16.54 -11.88 24.69
CA LEU A 271 -15.50 -12.83 24.32
C LEU A 271 -14.76 -13.37 25.55
N ALA A 272 -14.37 -12.49 26.49
CA ALA A 272 -13.71 -12.88 27.73
C ALA A 272 -14.58 -13.77 28.64
N THR A 273 -15.90 -13.69 28.49
CA THR A 273 -16.85 -14.56 29.19
C THR A 273 -17.00 -15.93 28.51
N GLN A 274 -16.70 -16.02 27.21
CA GLN A 274 -16.88 -17.22 26.38
C GLN A 274 -15.56 -17.97 26.10
N VAL A 275 -14.42 -17.29 26.18
CA VAL A 275 -13.09 -17.85 25.94
C VAL A 275 -12.51 -18.35 27.25
N ASP A 276 -12.22 -19.65 27.32
CA ASP A 276 -11.46 -20.24 28.42
C ASP A 276 -9.95 -20.03 28.15
N PRO A 277 -9.22 -19.24 28.97
CA PRO A 277 -7.80 -18.98 28.77
C PRO A 277 -6.92 -20.23 28.80
N SER A 278 -7.44 -21.34 29.32
CA SER A 278 -6.73 -22.62 29.38
C SER A 278 -6.87 -23.48 28.13
N SER A 279 -7.73 -23.08 27.18
CA SER A 279 -8.04 -23.87 25.97
C SER A 279 -7.69 -23.12 24.68
N PRO A 280 -6.58 -23.48 23.99
CA PRO A 280 -6.11 -22.83 22.77
C PRO A 280 -7.15 -22.81 21.64
N GLU A 281 -8.01 -23.82 21.58
CA GLU A 281 -9.05 -24.00 20.56
C GLU A 281 -10.14 -22.93 20.63
N THR A 282 -10.46 -22.45 21.84
CA THR A 282 -11.47 -21.39 22.04
C THR A 282 -10.96 -20.02 21.61
N ILE A 283 -9.66 -19.76 21.75
CA ILE A 283 -9.00 -18.54 21.27
C ILE A 283 -8.98 -18.51 19.74
N GLU A 284 -8.68 -19.66 19.11
CA GLU A 284 -8.67 -19.78 17.64
C GLU A 284 -10.08 -19.56 17.05
N GLN A 285 -11.12 -20.15 17.64
CA GLN A 285 -12.51 -19.91 17.24
C GLN A 285 -12.96 -18.46 17.44
N ALA A 286 -12.57 -17.83 18.54
CA ALA A 286 -12.87 -16.44 18.82
C ALA A 286 -12.26 -15.49 17.78
N MET A 287 -11.00 -15.73 17.36
CA MET A 287 -10.35 -14.96 16.29
C MET A 287 -11.02 -15.16 14.92
N GLN A 288 -11.55 -16.36 14.63
CA GLN A 288 -12.23 -16.66 13.37
C GLN A 288 -13.69 -16.15 13.32
N SER A 289 -14.28 -15.82 14.48
CA SER A 289 -15.71 -15.46 14.59
C SER A 289 -16.07 -14.06 14.11
N GLY A 290 -15.09 -13.20 13.80
CA GLY A 290 -15.32 -11.80 13.43
C GLY A 290 -15.78 -10.89 14.58
N LEU A 291 -15.98 -11.43 15.80
CA LEU A 291 -16.36 -10.64 16.99
C LEU A 291 -15.31 -9.61 17.42
N LEU A 292 -14.08 -9.72 16.90
CA LEU A 292 -12.98 -8.78 17.10
C LEU A 292 -12.85 -7.74 15.97
N GLU A 293 -13.74 -7.75 14.98
CA GLU A 293 -13.69 -6.75 13.90
C GLU A 293 -14.09 -5.37 14.45
N PRO A 294 -13.22 -4.34 14.30
CA PRO A 294 -13.54 -2.99 14.74
C PRO A 294 -14.79 -2.45 14.05
N GLN A 295 -15.73 -1.90 14.82
CA GLN A 295 -16.90 -1.21 14.27
C GLN A 295 -16.46 0.08 13.57
N THR A 296 -16.81 0.25 12.29
CA THR A 296 -16.48 1.47 11.55
C THR A 296 -17.32 2.66 12.03
N THR A 297 -16.66 3.61 12.70
CA THR A 297 -17.27 4.86 13.19
C THR A 297 -17.63 5.81 12.02
N PRO A 298 -18.57 6.75 12.20
CA PRO A 298 -18.85 7.78 11.20
C PRO A 298 -17.61 8.58 10.78
N GLU A 299 -16.72 8.87 11.73
CA GLU A 299 -15.46 9.58 11.50
C GLU A 299 -14.51 8.75 10.63
N GLN A 300 -14.39 7.43 10.90
CA GLN A 300 -13.61 6.52 10.07
C GLN A 300 -14.17 6.40 8.65
N LYS A 301 -15.50 6.33 8.50
CA LYS A 301 -16.16 6.32 7.18
C LYS A 301 -15.87 7.60 6.40
N ALA A 302 -15.85 8.75 7.08
CA ALA A 302 -15.51 10.02 6.47
C ALA A 302 -14.01 10.11 6.08
N ALA A 303 -13.10 9.60 6.92
CA ALA A 303 -11.67 9.51 6.58
C ALA A 303 -11.43 8.57 5.39
N LEU A 304 -12.06 7.39 5.39
CA LEU A 304 -12.02 6.42 4.31
C LEU A 304 -12.52 7.04 2.99
N THR A 305 -13.68 7.70 3.03
CA THR A 305 -14.26 8.37 1.84
C THR A 305 -13.32 9.45 1.29
N ARG A 306 -12.66 10.23 2.17
CA ARG A 306 -11.67 11.23 1.76
C ARG A 306 -10.44 10.59 1.10
N LEU A 307 -9.91 9.51 1.68
CA LEU A 307 -8.77 8.78 1.13
C LEU A 307 -9.09 8.17 -0.24
N GLU A 308 -10.22 7.47 -0.34
CA GLU A 308 -10.72 6.90 -1.60
C GLU A 308 -10.89 7.97 -2.69
N THR A 309 -11.48 9.10 -2.33
CA THR A 309 -11.69 10.23 -3.26
C THR A 309 -10.36 10.78 -3.75
N LEU A 310 -9.41 11.01 -2.84
CA LEU A 310 -8.11 11.58 -3.19
C LEU A 310 -7.28 10.62 -4.07
N LEU A 311 -7.27 9.33 -3.74
CA LEU A 311 -6.62 8.29 -4.56
C LEU A 311 -7.28 8.17 -5.94
N ALA A 312 -8.62 8.22 -6.00
CA ALA A 312 -9.33 8.22 -7.27
C ALA A 312 -8.98 9.46 -8.13
N LEU A 313 -8.86 10.63 -7.51
CA LEU A 313 -8.47 11.86 -8.21
C LEU A 313 -7.04 11.80 -8.75
N VAL A 314 -6.08 11.33 -7.96
CA VAL A 314 -4.69 11.11 -8.42
C VAL A 314 -4.68 10.22 -9.66
N GLU A 315 -5.36 9.09 -9.59
CA GLU A 315 -5.34 8.09 -10.66
C GLU A 315 -6.14 8.49 -11.88
N GLY A 316 -7.26 9.19 -11.69
CA GLY A 316 -8.03 9.76 -12.77
C GLY A 316 -7.24 10.81 -13.55
N TRP A 317 -6.47 11.65 -12.84
CA TRP A 317 -5.60 12.64 -13.47
C TRP A 317 -4.48 11.96 -14.25
N VAL A 318 -3.80 10.98 -13.66
CA VAL A 318 -2.76 10.19 -14.34
C VAL A 318 -3.32 9.49 -15.57
N ASP A 319 -4.52 8.90 -15.50
CA ASP A 319 -5.12 8.22 -16.66
C ASP A 319 -5.38 9.16 -17.85
N ILE A 320 -5.86 10.38 -17.59
CA ILE A 320 -6.09 11.38 -18.65
C ILE A 320 -4.77 11.91 -19.19
N VAL A 321 -3.85 12.33 -18.33
CA VAL A 321 -2.54 12.87 -18.73
C VAL A 321 -1.75 11.85 -19.54
N VAL A 322 -1.68 10.60 -19.07
CA VAL A 322 -0.98 9.55 -19.80
C VAL A 322 -1.72 9.21 -21.09
N GLY A 323 -3.04 9.09 -21.07
CA GLY A 323 -3.85 8.82 -22.26
C GLY A 323 -3.60 9.84 -23.37
N ASP A 324 -3.61 11.12 -23.04
CA ASP A 324 -3.34 12.21 -23.98
C ASP A 324 -1.86 12.24 -24.43
N ALA A 325 -0.91 11.91 -23.53
CA ALA A 325 0.51 11.84 -23.87
C ALA A 325 0.83 10.73 -24.88
N VAL A 326 0.22 9.55 -24.73
CA VAL A 326 0.60 8.37 -25.50
C VAL A 326 -0.33 8.08 -26.68
N GLY A 327 -1.54 8.66 -26.72
CA GLY A 327 -2.64 8.24 -27.61
C GLY A 327 -2.23 7.98 -29.06
N ASP A 328 -1.72 9.01 -29.75
CA ASP A 328 -1.32 8.88 -31.16
C ASP A 328 0.04 8.16 -31.35
N ARG A 329 0.82 7.99 -30.27
CA ARG A 329 2.21 7.52 -30.29
C ARG A 329 2.34 6.04 -29.99
N LEU A 330 1.40 5.47 -29.24
CA LEU A 330 1.35 4.05 -28.86
C LEU A 330 0.01 3.42 -29.28
N PRO A 331 -0.05 2.85 -30.51
CA PRO A 331 -1.22 2.12 -30.98
C PRO A 331 -1.57 0.94 -30.05
N GLY A 332 -2.62 1.08 -29.23
CA GLY A 332 -3.01 0.09 -28.23
C GLY A 332 -2.94 0.58 -26.78
N ALA A 333 -2.56 1.84 -26.56
CA ALA A 333 -2.60 2.47 -25.23
C ALA A 333 -3.98 2.34 -24.57
N ASP A 334 -5.09 2.51 -25.29
CA ASP A 334 -6.43 2.34 -24.72
C ASP A 334 -6.72 0.92 -24.23
N ALA A 335 -6.19 -0.09 -24.93
CA ALA A 335 -6.28 -1.47 -24.47
C ALA A 335 -5.48 -1.67 -23.19
N LEU A 336 -4.27 -1.09 -23.09
CA LEU A 336 -3.46 -1.14 -21.86
C LEU A 336 -4.12 -0.40 -20.69
N ARG A 337 -4.72 0.77 -20.95
CA ARG A 337 -5.53 1.52 -19.97
C ARG A 337 -6.68 0.68 -19.45
N GLU A 338 -7.43 0.02 -20.33
CA GLU A 338 -8.53 -0.87 -19.94
C GLU A 338 -8.04 -2.10 -19.17
N THR A 339 -6.91 -2.71 -19.56
CA THR A 339 -6.30 -3.84 -18.83
C THR A 339 -5.93 -3.44 -17.40
N LEU A 340 -5.25 -2.30 -17.19
CA LEU A 340 -4.91 -1.82 -15.85
C LEU A 340 -6.17 -1.47 -15.03
N ARG A 341 -7.18 -0.88 -15.66
CA ARG A 341 -8.46 -0.56 -15.02
C ARG A 341 -9.16 -1.82 -14.51
N ARG A 342 -9.15 -2.91 -15.29
CA ARG A 342 -9.69 -4.21 -14.87
C ARG A 342 -8.89 -4.83 -13.73
N ARG A 343 -7.56 -4.79 -13.83
CA ARG A 343 -6.66 -5.29 -12.78
C ARG A 343 -6.94 -4.65 -11.42
N ARG A 344 -7.26 -3.34 -11.41
CA ARG A 344 -7.70 -2.66 -10.19
C ARG A 344 -9.13 -3.00 -9.80
N ALA A 345 -10.04 -3.10 -10.76
CA ALA A 345 -11.44 -3.42 -10.47
C ALA A 345 -11.66 -4.82 -9.90
N SER A 346 -10.76 -5.77 -10.18
CA SER A 346 -10.81 -7.13 -9.64
C SER A 346 -10.30 -7.28 -8.21
N GLY A 347 -9.92 -6.20 -7.53
CA GLY A 347 -9.44 -6.30 -6.14
C GLY A 347 -8.11 -7.01 -6.04
N GLY A 348 -7.10 -6.51 -6.76
CA GLY A 348 -5.76 -7.10 -6.78
C GLY A 348 -5.13 -7.18 -5.37
N PRO A 349 -4.05 -7.95 -5.19
CA PRO A 349 -3.34 -8.11 -3.92
C PRO A 349 -2.98 -6.84 -3.17
N ALA A 350 -2.80 -5.72 -3.89
CA ALA A 350 -2.66 -4.42 -3.25
C ALA A 350 -3.89 -4.02 -2.43
N GLU A 351 -5.07 -4.10 -3.03
CA GLU A 351 -6.32 -3.81 -2.33
C GLU A 351 -6.55 -4.80 -1.18
N GLN A 352 -6.26 -6.09 -1.37
CA GLN A 352 -6.36 -7.10 -0.31
C GLN A 352 -5.38 -6.83 0.85
N THR A 353 -4.17 -6.37 0.54
CA THR A 353 -3.16 -6.02 1.54
C THR A 353 -3.59 -4.80 2.36
N PHE A 354 -4.08 -3.74 1.72
CA PHE A 354 -4.61 -2.57 2.42
C PHE A 354 -5.90 -2.85 3.18
N ALA A 355 -6.78 -3.71 2.64
CA ALA A 355 -7.97 -4.16 3.33
C ALA A 355 -7.60 -4.93 4.61
N THR A 356 -6.60 -5.83 4.53
CA THR A 356 -6.15 -6.63 5.68
C THR A 356 -5.41 -5.80 6.74
N LEU A 357 -4.55 -4.87 6.31
CA LEU A 357 -3.68 -4.12 7.23
C LEU A 357 -4.31 -2.84 7.77
N VAL A 358 -5.21 -2.22 7.00
CA VAL A 358 -5.75 -0.88 7.27
C VAL A 358 -7.28 -0.87 7.18
N GLY A 359 -7.96 -1.96 6.79
CA GLY A 359 -9.41 -1.95 6.59
C GLY A 359 -9.86 -1.06 5.42
N LEU A 360 -8.95 -0.80 4.47
CA LEU A 360 -9.15 0.06 3.32
C LEU A 360 -9.48 -0.78 2.09
N GLU A 361 -10.75 -0.76 1.66
CA GLU A 361 -11.18 -1.32 0.36
C GLU A 361 -11.28 -0.20 -0.68
N LEU A 362 -10.47 -0.25 -1.75
CA LEU A 362 -10.46 0.81 -2.76
C LEU A 362 -11.55 0.56 -3.82
N ARG A 363 -12.67 1.26 -3.68
CA ARG A 363 -13.81 1.07 -4.58
C ARG A 363 -13.50 1.45 -6.04
N PRO A 364 -13.60 0.50 -7.00
CA PRO A 364 -13.31 0.75 -8.42
C PRO A 364 -14.22 1.80 -9.09
N ARG A 365 -15.41 2.05 -8.53
CA ARG A 365 -16.39 3.00 -9.08
C ARG A 365 -15.87 4.45 -9.06
N ARG A 366 -15.15 4.84 -7.99
CA ARG A 366 -14.65 6.21 -7.81
C ARG A 366 -13.58 6.58 -8.84
N LEU A 367 -12.75 5.62 -9.24
CA LEU A 367 -11.74 5.80 -10.30
C LEU A 367 -12.35 6.26 -11.63
N ARG A 368 -13.40 5.58 -12.10
CA ARG A 368 -14.08 5.93 -13.36
C ARG A 368 -14.71 7.32 -13.31
N ALA A 369 -15.32 7.65 -12.18
CA ALA A 369 -15.91 8.97 -11.94
C ALA A 369 -14.84 10.07 -11.98
N ALA A 370 -13.70 9.85 -11.31
CA ALA A 370 -12.58 10.79 -11.32
C ALA A 370 -12.00 11.00 -12.73
N THR A 371 -11.76 9.93 -13.50
CA THR A 371 -11.32 10.06 -14.90
C THR A 371 -12.31 10.88 -15.73
N SER A 372 -13.62 10.66 -15.53
CA SER A 372 -14.67 11.39 -16.26
C SER A 372 -14.67 12.88 -15.89
N LEU A 373 -14.52 13.20 -14.60
CA LEU A 373 -14.39 14.58 -14.12
C LEU A 373 -13.16 15.25 -14.72
N TRP A 374 -11.99 14.60 -14.66
CA TRP A 374 -10.77 15.17 -15.23
C TRP A 374 -10.88 15.39 -16.74
N ARG A 375 -11.49 14.46 -17.48
CA ARG A 375 -11.74 14.63 -18.91
C ARG A 375 -12.62 15.85 -19.17
N LEU A 376 -13.74 15.96 -18.45
CA LEU A 376 -14.67 17.07 -18.58
C LEU A 376 -14.00 18.43 -18.29
N VAL A 377 -13.25 18.54 -17.20
CA VAL A 377 -12.51 19.75 -16.85
C VAL A 377 -11.47 20.09 -17.91
N THR A 378 -10.76 19.09 -18.45
CA THR A 378 -9.78 19.29 -19.53
C THR A 378 -10.46 19.83 -20.79
N ASP A 379 -11.58 19.23 -21.19
CA ASP A 379 -12.29 19.56 -22.42
C ASP A 379 -12.96 20.94 -22.36
N GLN A 380 -13.46 21.35 -21.19
CA GLN A 380 -14.15 22.63 -21.02
C GLN A 380 -13.22 23.79 -20.66
N HIS A 381 -12.21 23.56 -19.83
CA HIS A 381 -11.40 24.62 -19.22
C HIS A 381 -9.91 24.57 -19.58
N GLY A 382 -9.48 23.50 -20.26
CA GLY A 382 -8.10 23.33 -20.69
C GLY A 382 -7.14 22.82 -19.60
N ILE A 383 -5.89 22.61 -20.01
CA ILE A 383 -4.84 21.98 -19.20
C ILE A 383 -4.45 22.84 -17.99
N ASP A 384 -4.36 24.17 -18.16
CA ASP A 384 -3.93 25.07 -17.10
C ASP A 384 -4.90 25.07 -15.91
N LYS A 385 -6.22 25.16 -16.18
CA LYS A 385 -7.26 25.11 -15.14
C LYS A 385 -7.32 23.74 -14.48
N ARG A 386 -7.21 22.66 -15.28
CA ARG A 386 -7.17 21.29 -14.77
C ARG A 386 -6.03 21.10 -13.78
N ASP A 387 -4.81 21.43 -14.16
CA ASP A 387 -3.63 21.22 -13.31
C ASP A 387 -3.58 22.22 -12.15
N GLY A 388 -4.15 23.41 -12.33
CA GLY A 388 -4.30 24.43 -11.29
C GLY A 388 -5.15 23.99 -10.09
N LEU A 389 -6.06 23.01 -10.25
CA LEU A 389 -6.82 22.44 -9.14
C LEU A 389 -5.92 21.82 -8.06
N TRP A 390 -4.72 21.37 -8.42
CA TRP A 390 -3.77 20.83 -7.47
C TRP A 390 -3.07 21.88 -6.60
N ALA A 391 -3.25 23.18 -6.88
CA ALA A 391 -2.57 24.25 -6.14
C ALA A 391 -2.90 24.28 -4.65
N HIS A 392 -4.11 23.86 -4.26
CA HIS A 392 -4.55 23.83 -2.86
C HIS A 392 -5.55 22.70 -2.60
N PRO A 393 -5.51 22.03 -1.42
CA PRO A 393 -6.47 20.98 -1.06
C PRO A 393 -7.95 21.38 -1.21
N ASP A 394 -8.28 22.64 -0.91
CA ASP A 394 -9.66 23.14 -0.95
C ASP A 394 -10.24 23.32 -2.37
N LEU A 395 -9.38 23.30 -3.39
CA LEU A 395 -9.80 23.35 -4.79
C LEU A 395 -10.13 21.96 -5.33
N MET A 396 -9.74 20.90 -4.63
CA MET A 396 -9.92 19.54 -5.11
C MET A 396 -11.40 19.15 -5.12
N PRO A 397 -11.85 18.40 -6.15
CA PRO A 397 -13.18 17.81 -6.14
C PRO A 397 -13.39 16.93 -4.92
N THR A 398 -14.62 16.98 -4.41
CA THR A 398 -15.08 16.14 -3.31
C THR A 398 -15.75 14.87 -3.83
N ALA A 399 -16.16 13.99 -2.91
CA ALA A 399 -16.90 12.78 -3.28
C ALA A 399 -18.22 13.11 -4.01
N SER A 400 -18.93 14.19 -3.64
CA SER A 400 -20.16 14.61 -4.33
C SER A 400 -19.87 15.15 -5.72
N ASP A 401 -18.75 15.85 -5.92
CA ASP A 401 -18.35 16.32 -7.24
C ASP A 401 -18.01 15.16 -8.19
N LEU A 402 -17.53 14.03 -7.66
CA LEU A 402 -17.38 12.79 -8.46
C LEU A 402 -18.73 12.18 -8.85
N ASP A 403 -19.78 12.37 -8.04
CA ASP A 403 -21.12 11.88 -8.34
C ASP A 403 -21.86 12.80 -9.34
N ASP A 404 -21.55 14.12 -9.35
CA ASP A 404 -21.98 15.09 -10.38
C ASP A 404 -20.82 15.95 -10.94
N PRO A 405 -20.07 15.44 -11.94
CA PRO A 405 -18.93 16.16 -12.51
C PRO A 405 -19.30 17.44 -13.27
N LEU A 406 -20.53 17.51 -13.82
CA LEU A 406 -20.99 18.66 -14.60
C LEU A 406 -21.17 19.87 -13.69
N GLU A 407 -21.82 19.68 -12.55
CA GLU A 407 -21.99 20.75 -11.55
C GLU A 407 -20.63 21.32 -11.08
N PHE A 408 -19.65 20.45 -10.82
CA PHE A 408 -18.30 20.87 -10.46
C PHE A 408 -17.66 21.71 -11.58
N SER A 409 -17.74 21.24 -12.83
CA SER A 409 -17.13 21.90 -13.97
C SER A 409 -17.76 23.26 -14.25
N ASP A 410 -19.08 23.39 -14.13
CA ASP A 410 -19.78 24.67 -14.29
C ASP A 410 -19.38 25.67 -13.20
N ARG A 411 -19.26 25.22 -11.94
CA ARG A 411 -18.79 26.04 -10.82
C ARG A 411 -17.34 26.53 -11.04
N LEU A 412 -16.49 25.68 -11.61
CA LEU A 412 -15.11 26.04 -11.91
C LEU A 412 -15.02 27.16 -12.96
N GLY A 413 -15.90 27.13 -13.98
CA GLY A 413 -16.01 28.20 -14.98
C GLY A 413 -16.61 29.49 -14.42
N GLY A 414 -17.54 29.38 -13.46
CA GLY A 414 -18.19 30.51 -12.80
C GLY A 414 -17.27 31.33 -11.87
N ALA A 415 -16.17 30.74 -11.38
CA ALA A 415 -15.22 31.44 -10.51
C ALA A 415 -14.46 32.57 -11.24
N ASP A 416 -14.27 32.47 -12.56
CA ASP A 416 -13.68 33.54 -13.38
C ASP A 416 -14.71 34.61 -13.79
N THR A 417 -16.02 34.33 -13.68
CA THR A 417 -17.10 35.27 -14.05
C THR A 417 -17.68 36.03 -12.85
N LEU A 418 -17.04 35.97 -11.68
CA LEU A 418 -17.38 36.84 -10.57
C LEU A 418 -17.13 38.29 -10.98
N GLU A 419 -18.21 38.98 -11.35
CA GLU A 419 -18.38 40.43 -11.34
C GLU A 419 -18.07 41.06 -9.94
N ASP A 420 -17.76 40.20 -8.97
CA ASP A 420 -17.25 40.44 -7.62
C ASP A 420 -15.75 40.08 -7.50
N ASP A 421 -14.87 40.57 -8.37
CA ASP A 421 -13.47 40.76 -7.95
C ASP A 421 -13.47 41.86 -6.87
N PRO A 422 -13.25 41.52 -5.58
CA PRO A 422 -13.33 42.50 -4.49
C PRO A 422 -12.29 43.60 -4.67
N ILE A 423 -11.17 43.35 -5.35
CA ILE A 423 -10.17 44.36 -5.68
C ILE A 423 -10.68 45.30 -6.78
N ALA A 424 -11.36 44.77 -7.79
CA ALA A 424 -11.99 45.59 -8.82
C ALA A 424 -13.19 46.40 -8.28
N GLN A 425 -13.90 45.90 -7.25
CA GLN A 425 -14.93 46.68 -6.55
C GLN A 425 -14.35 47.77 -5.68
N LEU A 426 -13.27 47.49 -4.95
CA LEU A 426 -12.55 48.50 -4.16
C LEU A 426 -12.04 49.63 -5.06
N LYS A 427 -11.42 49.31 -6.19
CA LYS A 427 -10.95 50.32 -7.17
C LYS A 427 -12.09 51.16 -7.74
N ARG A 428 -13.21 50.53 -8.12
CA ARG A 428 -14.41 51.26 -8.61
C ARG A 428 -14.98 52.19 -7.54
N THR A 429 -14.92 51.79 -6.27
CA THR A 429 -15.42 52.59 -5.14
C THR A 429 -14.46 53.76 -4.85
N GLU A 430 -13.15 53.52 -4.84
CA GLU A 430 -12.12 54.57 -4.67
C GLU A 430 -12.14 55.60 -5.82
N GLU A 431 -12.40 55.17 -7.06
CA GLU A 431 -12.56 56.06 -8.21
C GLU A 431 -13.84 56.92 -8.08
N ALA A 432 -14.96 56.31 -7.70
CA ALA A 432 -16.22 57.04 -7.49
C ALA A 432 -16.17 58.04 -6.31
N GLU A 433 -15.42 57.74 -5.26
CA GLU A 433 -15.18 58.66 -4.14
C GLU A 433 -14.25 59.83 -4.53
N ARG A 434 -13.26 59.59 -5.39
CA ARG A 434 -12.40 60.66 -5.93
C ARG A 434 -13.16 61.65 -6.80
N ASP A 435 -14.03 61.14 -7.68
CA ASP A 435 -14.81 61.99 -8.58
C ASP A 435 -15.83 62.84 -7.81
N GLN A 436 -16.40 62.32 -6.71
CA GLN A 436 -17.28 63.09 -5.81
C GLN A 436 -16.54 64.20 -5.05
N HIS A 437 -15.27 63.99 -4.70
CA HIS A 437 -14.45 65.00 -4.05
C HIS A 437 -13.95 66.12 -4.99
N GLU A 438 -13.83 65.83 -6.28
CA GLU A 438 -13.48 66.83 -7.31
C GLU A 438 -14.67 67.71 -7.71
N ASP A 439 -15.91 67.22 -7.61
CA ASP A 439 -17.14 68.01 -7.88
C ASP A 439 -17.58 68.91 -6.70
N GLU A 440 -17.07 68.68 -5.48
CA GLU A 440 -17.36 69.49 -4.28
C GLU A 440 -16.30 70.57 -3.96
N SER A 441 -15.21 70.65 -4.71
CA SER A 441 -14.13 71.65 -4.57
C SER A 441 -14.20 72.73 -5.65
#